data_AF-A0A6J8CBZ3-F1
#
_entry.id   AF-A0A6J8CBZ3-F1
#
_cell.length_a   1.000
_cell.length_b   1.000
_cell.length_c   1.000
_cell.angle_alpha   90.00
_cell.angle_beta   90.00
_cell.angle_gamma   90.00
#
_symmetry.space_group_name_H-M   'P 1'
#
loop_
_entity.id
_entity.type
_entity.pdbx_description
1 polymer ?
#
loop_
_entity_poly.entity_id
_entity_poly.type
_entity_poly.pdbx_seq_one_letter_code
_entity_poly.pdbx_strand_id
1 'polypeptide(L)'
;MSDSMKHKYGIVITFNKSDKEIFHKLSSKFQYTEKDIVNNWASSFNKMGDFEGRNPGESLESFIDRVVNPDSSYVSQTKSVIHTVAELMKSKSVDHKIGSTVKGGSLGKGTAVKGRSDADLLFVYTDISSIEILKSKLPDLLKELQSVLARSPHKVTSVKRTPFTIQFNIEVKGELNEVDLLPIIQLDIGDRSRAKMNPIYQQIKAKEDLREYYFKCLAPLQVDFVSKEDEKIKRSIRLLKYWIKTRKHVLKSYAAELLVIKAYEEMGKPPTGKMKTLDLMKTVFTKLSDLNNLTVSWDKYYTPSSYYVPSPPYILDPAFPYHNLTRQKSGIDEKYVHLERDAKKFLANLK
;
A
#
# COMPACT_ATOMS: atom_id res chain seq x y z
N MET A 1 23.59 -4.31 -43.91
CA MET A 1 23.28 -2.88 -44.13
C MET A 1 22.14 -2.51 -43.21
N SER A 2 22.36 -1.56 -42.29
CA SER A 2 21.33 -1.10 -41.35
C SER A 2 20.56 0.04 -41.99
N ASP A 3 19.29 -0.18 -42.33
CA ASP A 3 18.41 0.91 -42.73
C ASP A 3 18.04 1.72 -41.48
N SER A 4 18.48 2.98 -41.46
CA SER A 4 18.12 3.95 -40.43
C SER A 4 17.18 4.97 -41.06
N MET A 5 15.99 5.13 -40.48
CA MET A 5 15.08 6.21 -40.85
C MET A 5 15.22 7.36 -39.84
N LYS A 6 15.54 8.56 -40.34
CA LYS A 6 15.50 9.80 -39.57
C LYS A 6 14.07 10.35 -39.56
N HIS A 7 13.52 10.58 -38.38
CA HIS A 7 12.22 11.24 -38.22
C HIS A 7 12.35 12.71 -37.80
N LYS A 8 11.26 13.48 -37.95
CA LYS A 8 11.17 14.95 -37.81
C LYS A 8 11.59 15.53 -36.43
N TYR A 9 11.94 14.66 -35.46
CA TYR A 9 12.39 14.99 -34.11
C TYR A 9 13.79 14.43 -33.76
N GLY A 10 14.56 13.95 -34.74
CA GLY A 10 15.97 13.58 -34.54
C GLY A 10 16.26 12.23 -33.87
N ILE A 11 15.24 11.41 -33.57
CA ILE A 11 15.43 10.07 -32.99
C ILE A 11 15.66 9.05 -34.11
N VAL A 12 16.75 8.30 -34.03
CA VAL A 12 17.06 7.15 -34.88
C VAL A 12 16.67 5.88 -34.12
N ILE A 13 15.68 5.14 -34.63
CA ILE A 13 15.26 3.86 -34.05
C ILE A 13 15.97 2.73 -34.81
N THR A 14 16.72 1.89 -34.09
CA THR A 14 17.35 0.69 -34.64
C THR A 14 16.62 -0.56 -34.15
N PHE A 15 16.12 -1.37 -35.08
CA PHE A 15 15.45 -2.64 -34.77
C PHE A 15 16.45 -3.79 -34.75
N ASN A 16 16.39 -4.63 -33.70
CA ASN A 16 17.17 -5.86 -33.67
C ASN A 16 16.48 -6.96 -34.53
N LYS A 17 17.13 -8.12 -34.66
CA LYS A 17 16.65 -9.20 -35.54
C LYS A 17 15.31 -9.80 -35.09
N SER A 18 15.06 -9.88 -33.78
CA SER A 18 13.80 -10.36 -33.21
C SER A 18 12.64 -9.37 -33.41
N ASP A 19 12.92 -8.06 -33.37
CA ASP A 19 11.90 -7.03 -33.60
C ASP A 19 11.40 -7.06 -35.05
N LYS A 20 12.29 -7.40 -36.00
CA LYS A 20 11.95 -7.56 -37.42
C LYS A 20 11.04 -8.78 -37.69
N GLU A 21 11.21 -9.87 -36.95
CA GLU A 21 10.32 -11.04 -37.07
C GLU A 21 8.92 -10.75 -36.54
N ILE A 22 8.83 -10.01 -35.43
CA ILE A 22 7.54 -9.55 -34.87
C ILE A 22 6.85 -8.58 -35.85
N PHE A 23 7.62 -7.67 -36.46
CA PHE A 23 7.14 -6.76 -37.50
C PHE A 23 6.54 -7.50 -38.70
N HIS A 24 7.20 -8.57 -39.16
CA HIS A 24 6.71 -9.33 -40.31
C HIS A 24 5.43 -10.12 -39.99
N LYS A 25 5.30 -10.62 -38.75
CA LYS A 25 4.08 -11.30 -38.27
C LYS A 25 2.89 -10.36 -38.08
N LEU A 26 3.10 -9.12 -37.64
CA LEU A 26 2.02 -8.17 -37.39
C LEU A 26 1.52 -7.49 -38.66
N SER A 27 2.43 -7.12 -39.58
CA SER A 27 2.09 -6.52 -40.88
C SER A 27 1.27 -7.48 -41.76
N SER A 28 1.66 -8.76 -41.79
CA SER A 28 0.96 -9.80 -42.57
C SER A 28 -0.43 -10.14 -42.04
N LYS A 29 -0.67 -10.00 -40.73
CA LYS A 29 -1.92 -10.43 -40.09
C LYS A 29 -2.99 -9.35 -39.96
N PHE A 30 -2.61 -8.07 -39.96
CA PHE A 30 -3.53 -6.98 -39.60
C PHE A 30 -3.46 -5.74 -40.51
N GLN A 31 -2.78 -5.79 -41.66
CA GLN A 31 -2.64 -4.68 -42.62
C GLN A 31 -2.15 -3.35 -41.99
N TYR A 32 -1.42 -3.41 -40.88
CA TYR A 32 -0.80 -2.21 -40.31
C TYR A 32 0.40 -1.79 -41.16
N THR A 33 0.47 -0.50 -41.53
CA THR A 33 1.69 0.04 -42.13
C THR A 33 2.76 0.24 -41.06
N GLU A 34 4.02 0.23 -41.47
CA GLU A 34 5.16 0.53 -40.58
C GLU A 34 5.01 1.90 -39.90
N LYS A 35 4.40 2.85 -40.61
CA LYS A 35 4.05 4.17 -40.09
C LYS A 35 2.95 4.12 -39.03
N ASP A 36 1.95 3.25 -39.16
CA ASP A 36 0.88 3.10 -38.16
C ASP A 36 1.36 2.41 -36.89
N ILE A 37 2.28 1.43 -37.00
CA ILE A 37 2.90 0.79 -35.84
C ILE A 37 3.81 1.78 -35.15
N VAL A 38 4.68 2.48 -35.88
CA VAL A 38 5.55 3.52 -35.30
C VAL A 38 4.74 4.67 -34.72
N ASN A 39 3.61 5.07 -35.29
CA ASN A 39 2.73 6.09 -34.70
C ASN A 39 1.95 5.58 -33.47
N ASN A 40 1.52 4.31 -33.45
CA ASN A 40 0.91 3.71 -32.25
C ASN A 40 1.94 3.48 -31.13
N TRP A 41 3.17 3.10 -31.49
CA TRP A 41 4.29 3.03 -30.57
C TRP A 41 4.67 4.43 -30.09
N ALA A 42 4.89 5.39 -30.98
CA ALA A 42 5.24 6.78 -30.67
C ALA A 42 4.13 7.50 -29.87
N SER A 43 2.85 7.21 -30.11
CA SER A 43 1.75 7.71 -29.27
C SER A 43 1.66 6.98 -27.91
N SER A 44 2.12 5.73 -27.82
CA SER A 44 2.35 5.04 -26.56
C SER A 44 3.58 5.58 -25.81
N PHE A 45 4.60 6.04 -26.53
CA PHE A 45 5.80 6.71 -26.02
C PHE A 45 5.52 8.17 -25.62
N ASN A 46 4.65 8.90 -26.34
CA ASN A 46 4.17 10.22 -25.95
C ASN A 46 3.15 10.17 -24.79
N LYS A 47 2.66 8.97 -24.42
CA LYS A 47 1.99 8.68 -23.16
C LYS A 47 2.96 8.30 -22.01
N MET A 48 4.28 8.33 -22.23
CA MET A 48 5.31 8.05 -21.21
C MET A 48 5.73 9.31 -20.42
N GLY A 49 4.79 10.19 -20.10
CA GLY A 49 5.01 11.29 -19.16
C GLY A 49 4.71 10.84 -17.73
N ASP A 50 5.74 10.77 -16.89
CA ASP A 50 5.82 10.67 -15.42
C ASP A 50 4.76 9.90 -14.61
N PHE A 51 3.46 10.04 -14.81
CA PHE A 51 2.42 9.24 -14.18
C PHE A 51 1.21 9.21 -15.12
N GLU A 52 0.63 8.03 -15.37
CA GLU A 52 -0.51 7.88 -16.28
C GLU A 52 -1.66 8.82 -15.86
N GLY A 53 -2.22 9.58 -16.80
CA GLY A 53 -3.28 10.57 -16.55
C GLY A 53 -2.81 11.99 -16.24
N ARG A 54 -1.49 12.23 -16.22
CA ARG A 54 -0.91 13.59 -16.18
C ARG A 54 -0.99 14.25 -17.54
N ASN A 55 -1.49 15.48 -17.59
CA ASN A 55 -1.62 16.23 -18.84
C ASN A 55 -0.25 16.80 -19.30
N PRO A 56 -0.01 16.97 -20.61
CA PRO A 56 1.18 17.67 -21.10
C PRO A 56 1.32 19.06 -20.48
N GLY A 57 2.50 19.40 -19.96
CA GLY A 57 2.77 20.69 -19.30
C GLY A 57 2.19 20.85 -17.89
N GLU A 58 1.39 19.90 -17.39
CA GLU A 58 0.86 19.95 -16.02
C GLU A 58 1.98 19.71 -15.00
N SER A 59 2.03 20.50 -13.93
CA SER A 59 2.98 20.25 -12.84
C SER A 59 2.64 18.95 -12.10
N LEU A 60 3.65 18.29 -11.53
CA LEU A 60 3.41 17.07 -10.74
C LEU A 60 2.44 17.34 -9.58
N GLU A 61 2.54 18.51 -8.96
CA GLU A 61 1.67 18.88 -7.85
C GLU A 61 0.21 19.05 -8.28
N SER A 62 -0.05 19.75 -9.39
CA SER A 62 -1.41 19.87 -9.94
C SER A 62 -2.01 18.51 -10.29
N PHE A 63 -1.21 17.62 -10.88
CA PHE A 63 -1.64 16.26 -11.20
C PHE A 63 -2.04 15.48 -9.94
N ILE A 64 -1.21 15.55 -8.88
CA ILE A 64 -1.50 14.88 -7.61
C ILE A 64 -2.82 15.38 -7.02
N ASP A 65 -3.05 16.69 -6.99
CA ASP A 65 -4.26 17.26 -6.42
C ASP A 65 -5.52 16.89 -7.21
N ARG A 66 -5.43 16.85 -8.54
CA ARG A 66 -6.57 16.55 -9.41
C ARG A 66 -6.92 15.05 -9.44
N VAL A 67 -5.91 14.19 -9.55
CA VAL A 67 -6.07 12.77 -9.90
C VAL A 67 -5.83 11.83 -8.73
N VAL A 68 -4.85 12.13 -7.88
CA VAL A 68 -4.34 11.20 -6.87
C VAL A 68 -4.99 11.44 -5.51
N ASN A 69 -5.04 12.69 -5.06
CA ASN A 69 -5.57 13.05 -3.76
C ASN A 69 -7.10 12.91 -3.74
N PRO A 70 -7.67 12.29 -2.71
CA PRO A 70 -9.11 12.25 -2.53
C PRO A 70 -9.65 13.64 -2.19
N ASP A 71 -10.89 13.90 -2.58
CA ASP A 71 -11.59 15.14 -2.24
C ASP A 71 -11.79 15.25 -0.72
N SER A 72 -11.57 16.45 -0.15
CA SER A 72 -11.64 16.65 1.31
C SER A 72 -13.05 16.46 1.87
N SER A 73 -14.08 16.83 1.10
CA SER A 73 -15.48 16.62 1.47
C SER A 73 -15.85 15.14 1.42
N TYR A 74 -15.37 14.40 0.41
CA TYR A 74 -15.47 12.95 0.36
C TYR A 74 -14.82 12.30 1.59
N VAL A 75 -13.55 12.60 1.88
CA VAL A 75 -12.83 12.02 3.03
C VAL A 75 -13.57 12.29 4.34
N SER A 76 -14.08 13.51 4.53
CA SER A 76 -14.79 13.89 5.76
C SER A 76 -16.10 13.12 5.93
N GLN A 77 -16.88 12.97 4.85
CA GLN A 77 -18.12 12.20 4.89
C GLN A 77 -17.87 10.70 5.10
N THR A 78 -16.89 10.12 4.39
CA THR A 78 -16.51 8.72 4.59
C THR A 78 -16.06 8.48 6.03
N LYS A 79 -15.25 9.38 6.62
CA LYS A 79 -14.85 9.29 8.04
C LYS A 79 -16.05 9.36 8.99
N SER A 80 -17.07 10.15 8.67
CA SER A 80 -18.32 10.22 9.46
C SER A 80 -19.11 8.92 9.38
N VAL A 81 -19.29 8.36 8.18
CA VAL A 81 -19.97 7.07 7.98
C VAL A 81 -19.24 5.93 8.71
N ILE A 82 -17.92 5.85 8.56
CA ILE A 82 -17.09 4.87 9.26
C ILE A 82 -17.14 5.06 10.79
N HIS A 83 -17.25 6.30 11.26
CA HIS A 83 -17.44 6.57 12.68
C HIS A 83 -18.79 6.06 13.19
N THR A 84 -19.89 6.29 12.46
CA THR A 84 -21.21 5.76 12.81
C THR A 84 -21.21 4.24 12.91
N VAL A 85 -20.56 3.56 11.97
CA VAL A 85 -20.39 2.09 12.03
C VAL A 85 -19.63 1.68 13.29
N ALA A 86 -18.53 2.36 13.62
CA ALA A 86 -17.77 2.07 14.84
C ALA A 86 -18.58 2.30 16.13
N GLU A 87 -19.36 3.38 16.21
CA GLU A 87 -20.25 3.64 17.35
C GLU A 87 -21.38 2.62 17.46
N LEU A 88 -21.92 2.17 16.33
CA LEU A 88 -22.91 1.10 16.31
C LEU A 88 -22.35 -0.20 16.90
N MET A 89 -21.14 -0.60 16.48
CA MET A 89 -20.48 -1.80 17.02
C MET A 89 -20.27 -1.69 18.52
N LYS A 90 -19.72 -0.55 18.99
CA LYS A 90 -19.48 -0.32 20.42
C LYS A 90 -20.77 -0.34 21.25
N SER A 91 -21.83 0.32 20.77
CA SER A 91 -23.10 0.44 21.52
C SER A 91 -23.94 -0.84 21.53
N LYS A 92 -23.67 -1.78 20.62
CA LYS A 92 -24.43 -3.02 20.47
C LYS A 92 -23.62 -4.28 20.76
N SER A 93 -22.39 -4.13 21.25
CA SER A 93 -21.57 -5.21 21.80
C SER A 93 -22.17 -5.65 23.13
N VAL A 94 -22.53 -6.92 23.27
CA VAL A 94 -23.27 -7.48 24.41
C VAL A 94 -22.39 -8.42 25.23
N ASP A 95 -21.79 -9.43 24.57
CA ASP A 95 -21.09 -10.51 25.27
C ASP A 95 -19.70 -10.09 25.76
N HIS A 96 -19.05 -9.24 24.98
CA HIS A 96 -17.73 -8.69 25.29
C HIS A 96 -17.68 -7.18 25.07
N LYS A 97 -16.88 -6.47 25.86
CA LYS A 97 -16.86 -5.00 25.88
C LYS A 97 -15.80 -4.43 24.93
N ILE A 98 -16.24 -3.72 23.90
CA ILE A 98 -15.37 -2.89 23.06
C ILE A 98 -15.10 -1.56 23.79
N GLY A 99 -13.89 -1.39 24.32
CA GLY A 99 -13.50 -0.17 25.04
C GLY A 99 -13.06 0.96 24.12
N SER A 100 -12.44 0.65 22.98
CA SER A 100 -12.02 1.66 22.01
C SER A 100 -11.97 1.10 20.58
N THR A 101 -11.79 2.00 19.60
CA THR A 101 -11.67 1.63 18.19
C THR A 101 -10.49 2.38 17.58
N VAL A 102 -9.60 1.65 16.92
CA VAL A 102 -8.54 2.23 16.10
C VAL A 102 -8.99 2.22 14.64
N LYS A 103 -8.91 3.38 13.98
CA LYS A 103 -9.22 3.53 12.56
C LYS A 103 -7.93 3.35 11.76
N GLY A 104 -7.77 2.19 11.13
CA GLY A 104 -6.68 1.85 10.22
C GLY A 104 -7.10 1.97 8.75
N GLY A 105 -6.53 1.11 7.89
CA GLY A 105 -6.67 1.23 6.44
C GLY A 105 -6.06 2.52 5.89
N SER A 106 -6.16 2.71 4.58
CA SER A 106 -5.68 3.94 3.95
C SER A 106 -6.44 5.18 4.41
N LEU A 107 -7.72 5.07 4.76
CA LEU A 107 -8.49 6.20 5.29
C LEU A 107 -8.01 6.63 6.69
N GLY A 108 -7.77 5.67 7.59
CA GLY A 108 -7.30 5.93 8.96
C GLY A 108 -5.86 6.42 9.01
N LYS A 109 -4.98 5.85 8.18
CA LYS A 109 -3.59 6.29 8.02
C LYS A 109 -3.46 7.64 7.29
N GLY A 110 -4.51 8.08 6.59
CA GLY A 110 -4.49 9.27 5.76
C GLY A 110 -3.73 9.08 4.44
N THR A 111 -3.66 7.86 3.92
CA THR A 111 -2.96 7.48 2.67
C THR A 111 -3.94 6.99 1.59
N ALA A 112 -5.23 7.27 1.73
CA ALA A 112 -6.26 6.95 0.75
C ALA A 112 -6.00 7.65 -0.58
N VAL A 113 -6.20 6.92 -1.68
CA VAL A 113 -6.13 7.45 -3.05
C VAL A 113 -7.56 7.70 -3.54
N LYS A 114 -7.76 8.73 -4.35
CA LYS A 114 -9.07 9.08 -4.93
C LYS A 114 -9.77 7.87 -5.58
N GLY A 115 -11.07 7.70 -5.33
CA GLY A 115 -11.87 6.59 -5.85
C GLY A 115 -11.58 5.23 -5.22
N ARG A 116 -10.66 5.16 -4.24
CA ARG A 116 -9.97 3.92 -3.84
C ARG A 116 -9.56 3.98 -2.37
N SER A 117 -10.55 4.06 -1.49
CA SER A 117 -10.35 4.05 -0.04
C SER A 117 -10.74 2.72 0.58
N ASP A 118 -9.93 2.34 1.56
CA ASP A 118 -10.14 1.22 2.47
C ASP A 118 -10.06 1.74 3.91
N ALA A 119 -10.86 1.15 4.80
CA ALA A 119 -10.89 1.49 6.21
C ALA A 119 -10.88 0.23 7.06
N ASP A 120 -9.90 0.13 7.96
CA ASP A 120 -9.88 -0.95 8.95
C ASP A 120 -10.44 -0.40 10.27
N LEU A 121 -11.42 -1.06 10.85
CA LEU A 121 -11.95 -0.78 12.18
C LEU A 121 -11.46 -1.85 13.14
N LEU A 122 -10.43 -1.53 13.93
CA LEU A 122 -9.87 -2.43 14.92
C LEU A 122 -10.58 -2.19 16.25
N PHE A 123 -11.38 -3.16 16.69
CA PHE A 123 -12.15 -3.09 17.93
C PHE A 123 -11.34 -3.67 19.08
N VAL A 124 -11.00 -2.82 20.06
CA VAL A 124 -10.21 -3.20 21.22
C VAL A 124 -11.14 -3.69 22.32
N TYR A 125 -11.18 -5.00 22.52
CA TYR A 125 -11.91 -5.64 23.59
C TYR A 125 -11.13 -5.53 24.91
N THR A 126 -11.79 -5.07 25.97
CA THR A 126 -11.13 -4.73 27.26
C THR A 126 -11.26 -5.82 28.32
N ASP A 127 -12.18 -6.76 28.12
CA ASP A 127 -12.51 -7.85 29.04
C ASP A 127 -11.91 -9.20 28.60
N ILE A 128 -11.22 -9.23 27.47
CA ILE A 128 -10.46 -10.39 27.00
C ILE A 128 -8.99 -10.20 27.41
N SER A 129 -8.52 -11.04 28.33
CA SER A 129 -7.25 -10.84 29.04
C SER A 129 -6.02 -11.45 28.37
N SER A 130 -6.18 -12.31 27.35
CA SER A 130 -5.04 -12.93 26.68
C SER A 130 -5.30 -13.25 25.20
N ILE A 131 -4.21 -13.48 24.46
CA ILE A 131 -4.26 -13.87 23.05
C ILE A 131 -4.89 -15.26 22.87
N GLU A 132 -4.71 -16.18 23.81
CA GLU A 132 -5.33 -17.50 23.80
C GLU A 132 -6.86 -17.40 23.96
N ILE A 133 -7.34 -16.51 24.83
CA ILE A 133 -8.78 -16.26 24.98
C ILE A 133 -9.31 -15.56 23.73
N LEU A 134 -8.59 -14.57 23.18
CA LEU A 134 -8.97 -13.97 21.90
C LEU A 134 -9.09 -15.04 20.82
N LYS A 135 -8.13 -15.95 20.70
CA LYS A 135 -8.14 -17.05 19.72
C LYS A 135 -9.38 -17.94 19.87
N SER A 136 -9.78 -18.28 21.09
CA SER A 136 -10.98 -19.10 21.32
C SER A 136 -12.28 -18.34 21.07
N LYS A 137 -12.34 -17.05 21.38
CA LYS A 137 -13.55 -16.20 21.26
C LYS A 137 -13.75 -15.55 19.91
N LEU A 138 -12.69 -15.41 19.10
CA LEU A 138 -12.73 -14.70 17.82
C LEU A 138 -13.88 -15.15 16.89
N PRO A 139 -14.22 -16.45 16.77
CA PRO A 139 -15.35 -16.85 15.94
C PRO A 139 -16.71 -16.28 16.41
N ASP A 140 -16.91 -16.17 17.72
CA ASP A 140 -18.16 -15.63 18.29
C ASP A 140 -18.19 -14.10 18.15
N LEU A 141 -17.07 -13.42 18.41
CA LEU A 141 -16.94 -11.98 18.21
C LEU A 141 -17.25 -11.57 16.77
N LEU A 142 -16.73 -12.31 15.78
CA LEU A 142 -17.01 -12.05 14.37
C LEU A 142 -18.48 -12.28 14.01
N LYS A 143 -19.12 -13.29 14.62
CA LYS A 143 -20.56 -13.57 14.43
C LYS A 143 -21.41 -12.43 14.99
N GLU A 144 -21.05 -11.94 16.17
CA GLU A 144 -21.70 -10.79 16.81
C GLU A 144 -21.55 -9.53 15.95
N LEU A 145 -20.33 -9.17 15.55
CA LEU A 145 -20.07 -8.01 14.70
C LEU A 145 -20.85 -8.08 13.37
N GLN A 146 -20.94 -9.25 12.76
CA GLN A 146 -21.73 -9.44 11.53
C GLN A 146 -23.24 -9.25 11.78
N SER A 147 -23.76 -9.72 12.92
CA SER A 147 -25.16 -9.51 13.33
C SER A 147 -25.47 -8.03 13.61
N VAL A 148 -24.53 -7.32 14.23
CA VAL A 148 -24.62 -5.87 14.44
C VAL A 148 -24.55 -5.12 13.11
N LEU A 149 -23.66 -5.52 12.19
CA LEU A 149 -23.50 -4.91 10.87
C LEU A 149 -24.79 -4.97 10.04
N ALA A 150 -25.56 -6.05 10.16
CA ALA A 150 -26.85 -6.20 9.48
C ALA A 150 -27.90 -5.14 9.89
N ARG A 151 -27.66 -4.43 11.01
CA ARG A 151 -28.48 -3.33 11.51
C ARG A 151 -27.87 -1.95 11.23
N SER A 152 -26.85 -1.89 10.37
CA SER A 152 -26.23 -0.63 9.95
C SER A 152 -27.27 0.29 9.28
N PRO A 153 -27.29 1.60 9.61
CA PRO A 153 -28.13 2.56 8.90
C PRO A 153 -27.61 2.86 7.49
N HIS A 154 -26.40 2.40 7.16
CA HIS A 154 -25.78 2.60 5.86
C HIS A 154 -25.95 1.34 4.99
N LYS A 155 -26.07 1.54 3.67
CA LYS A 155 -26.14 0.45 2.70
C LYS A 155 -24.82 -0.33 2.70
N VAL A 156 -24.87 -1.54 3.23
CA VAL A 156 -23.76 -2.50 3.27
C VAL A 156 -23.94 -3.53 2.17
N THR A 157 -22.86 -3.84 1.45
CA THR A 157 -22.84 -4.86 0.39
C THR A 157 -21.60 -5.74 0.49
N SER A 158 -21.56 -6.86 -0.24
CA SER A 158 -20.39 -7.75 -0.33
C SER A 158 -19.83 -8.22 1.01
N VAL A 159 -20.70 -8.49 1.99
CA VAL A 159 -20.29 -8.95 3.32
C VAL A 159 -19.63 -10.32 3.21
N LYS A 160 -18.38 -10.41 3.64
CA LYS A 160 -17.56 -11.62 3.64
C LYS A 160 -16.89 -11.77 4.98
N ARG A 161 -16.93 -12.98 5.52
CA ARG A 161 -16.19 -13.34 6.72
C ARG A 161 -14.87 -14.01 6.36
N THR A 162 -13.79 -13.61 7.02
CA THR A 162 -12.48 -14.27 7.00
C THR A 162 -12.19 -14.87 8.39
N PRO A 163 -11.08 -15.59 8.59
CA PRO A 163 -10.70 -16.07 9.92
C PRO A 163 -10.53 -14.97 10.97
N PHE A 164 -10.24 -13.73 10.57
CA PHE A 164 -9.97 -12.62 11.50
C PHE A 164 -10.87 -11.40 11.33
N THR A 165 -11.57 -11.27 10.21
CA THR A 165 -12.30 -10.03 9.87
C THR A 165 -13.68 -10.28 9.31
N ILE A 166 -14.55 -9.29 9.46
CA ILE A 166 -15.73 -9.10 8.60
C ILE A 166 -15.38 -8.01 7.60
N GLN A 167 -15.35 -8.35 6.32
CA GLN A 167 -15.08 -7.44 5.21
C GLN A 167 -16.38 -7.10 4.49
N PHE A 168 -16.57 -5.85 4.09
CA PHE A 168 -17.77 -5.41 3.40
C PHE A 168 -17.53 -4.09 2.67
N ASN A 169 -18.47 -3.71 1.80
CA ASN A 169 -18.43 -2.43 1.12
C ASN A 169 -19.54 -1.49 1.63
N ILE A 170 -19.18 -0.21 1.81
CA ILE A 170 -20.14 0.89 1.98
C ILE A 170 -19.99 1.89 0.85
N GLU A 171 -21.11 2.35 0.32
CA GLU A 171 -21.15 3.42 -0.67
C GLU A 171 -21.23 4.80 0.01
N VAL A 172 -20.32 5.71 -0.35
CA VAL A 172 -20.33 7.11 0.10
C VAL A 172 -20.12 8.00 -1.13
N LYS A 173 -21.05 8.91 -1.40
CA LYS A 173 -21.04 9.78 -2.60
C LYS A 173 -20.83 9.02 -3.93
N GLY A 174 -21.39 7.81 -4.06
CA GLY A 174 -21.24 6.98 -5.26
C GLY A 174 -19.88 6.27 -5.38
N GLU A 175 -18.99 6.39 -4.40
CA GLU A 175 -17.75 5.60 -4.33
C GLU A 175 -17.90 4.44 -3.32
N LEU A 176 -17.53 3.24 -3.76
CA LEU A 176 -17.48 2.06 -2.89
C LEU A 176 -16.20 2.06 -2.05
N ASN A 177 -16.37 1.90 -0.74
CA ASN A 177 -15.32 1.84 0.25
C ASN A 177 -15.27 0.44 0.86
N GLU A 178 -14.10 -0.20 0.82
CA GLU A 178 -13.87 -1.48 1.49
C GLU A 178 -13.63 -1.23 2.98
N VAL A 179 -14.31 -1.99 3.83
CA VAL A 179 -14.23 -1.84 5.28
C VAL A 179 -14.03 -3.20 5.94
N ASP A 180 -13.03 -3.28 6.81
CA ASP A 180 -12.70 -4.48 7.58
C ASP A 180 -12.98 -4.25 9.07
N LEU A 181 -13.79 -5.09 9.68
CA LEU A 181 -13.96 -5.14 11.14
C LEU A 181 -12.99 -6.18 11.71
N LEU A 182 -12.10 -5.76 12.59
CA LEU A 182 -11.07 -6.61 13.17
C LEU A 182 -11.12 -6.59 14.72
N PRO A 183 -11.59 -7.67 15.37
CA PRO A 183 -11.45 -7.84 16.81
C PRO A 183 -9.97 -7.95 17.22
N ILE A 184 -9.56 -7.17 18.21
CA ILE A 184 -8.24 -7.24 18.85
C ILE A 184 -8.35 -7.06 20.36
N ILE A 185 -7.26 -7.33 21.08
CA ILE A 185 -7.10 -6.94 22.48
C ILE A 185 -5.99 -5.91 22.63
N GLN A 186 -6.03 -5.18 23.74
CA GLN A 186 -4.95 -4.30 24.12
C GLN A 186 -3.76 -5.13 24.62
N LEU A 187 -2.60 -5.00 23.98
CA LEU A 187 -1.35 -5.50 24.51
C LEU A 187 -0.75 -4.45 25.48
N ASP A 188 -0.14 -4.92 26.57
CA ASP A 188 0.60 -4.06 27.49
C ASP A 188 1.95 -3.66 26.87
N ILE A 189 1.91 -2.59 26.07
CA ILE A 189 3.05 -2.07 25.30
C ILE A 189 3.67 -0.81 25.94
N GLY A 190 3.10 -0.29 27.03
CA GLY A 190 3.59 0.90 27.74
C GLY A 190 3.95 2.08 26.82
N ASP A 191 5.17 2.61 27.01
CA ASP A 191 5.76 3.70 26.21
C ASP A 191 6.22 3.26 24.80
N ARG A 192 5.99 1.99 24.44
CA ARG A 192 6.36 1.37 23.16
C ARG A 192 7.87 1.33 22.92
N SER A 193 8.69 1.52 23.96
CA SER A 193 10.14 1.31 23.89
C SER A 193 10.46 -0.14 23.56
N ARG A 194 11.61 -0.40 22.93
CA ARG A 194 12.09 -1.77 22.65
C ARG A 194 12.12 -2.64 23.90
N ALA A 195 12.46 -2.07 25.05
CA ALA A 195 12.46 -2.77 26.34
C ALA A 195 11.05 -3.23 26.75
N LYS A 196 10.04 -2.35 26.63
CA LYS A 196 8.63 -2.69 26.92
C LYS A 196 8.03 -3.64 25.89
N MET A 197 8.47 -3.58 24.64
CA MET A 197 8.00 -4.48 23.59
C MET A 197 8.64 -5.88 23.66
N ASN A 198 9.84 -6.01 24.25
CA ASN A 198 10.60 -7.25 24.25
C ASN A 198 9.82 -8.47 24.81
N PRO A 199 9.11 -8.39 25.96
CA PRO A 199 8.33 -9.53 26.47
C PRO A 199 7.29 -10.06 25.46
N ILE A 200 6.62 -9.15 24.73
CA ILE A 200 5.64 -9.51 23.70
C ILE A 200 6.32 -10.24 22.55
N TYR A 201 7.45 -9.72 22.05
CA TYR A 201 8.18 -10.37 20.97
C TYR A 201 8.80 -11.71 21.37
N GLN A 202 9.21 -11.89 22.63
CA GLN A 202 9.60 -13.21 23.14
C GLN A 202 8.43 -14.20 23.14
N GLN A 203 7.21 -13.76 23.48
CA GLN A 203 6.03 -14.61 23.39
C GLN A 203 5.70 -14.98 21.93
N ILE A 204 5.82 -14.03 20.99
CA ILE A 204 5.64 -14.28 19.54
C ILE A 204 6.68 -15.29 19.00
N LYS A 205 7.92 -15.20 19.50
CA LYS A 205 9.00 -16.13 19.15
C LYS A 205 8.71 -17.53 19.69
N ALA A 206 8.21 -17.64 20.92
CA ALA A 206 7.94 -18.90 21.59
C ALA A 206 6.64 -19.60 21.14
N LYS A 207 5.60 -18.83 20.75
CA LYS A 207 4.26 -19.34 20.43
C LYS A 207 3.90 -19.09 18.97
N GLU A 208 4.43 -19.92 18.09
CA GLU A 208 4.23 -19.77 16.64
C GLU A 208 2.76 -19.87 16.22
N ASP A 209 1.96 -20.71 16.90
CA ASP A 209 0.53 -20.91 16.63
C ASP A 209 -0.36 -19.69 17.00
N LEU A 210 0.19 -18.74 17.76
CA LEU A 210 -0.46 -17.48 18.13
C LEU A 210 0.06 -16.28 17.34
N ARG A 211 1.09 -16.46 16.52
CA ARG A 211 1.82 -15.39 15.82
C ARG A 211 0.89 -14.49 15.00
N GLU A 212 -0.08 -15.06 14.29
CA GLU A 212 -1.10 -14.31 13.51
C GLU A 212 -1.99 -13.43 14.41
N TYR A 213 -2.35 -13.88 15.61
CA TYR A 213 -3.17 -13.10 16.55
C TYR A 213 -2.41 -11.92 17.13
N TYR A 214 -1.13 -12.13 17.49
CA TYR A 214 -0.25 -11.02 17.87
C TYR A 214 -0.06 -10.04 16.72
N PHE A 215 0.10 -10.52 15.48
CA PHE A 215 0.18 -9.65 14.31
C PHE A 215 -1.03 -8.73 14.19
N LYS A 216 -2.25 -9.26 14.39
CA LYS A 216 -3.47 -8.43 14.43
C LYS A 216 -3.49 -7.45 15.60
N CYS A 217 -3.11 -7.87 16.81
CA CYS A 217 -3.11 -7.00 17.99
C CYS A 217 -2.01 -5.93 17.96
N LEU A 218 -0.98 -6.10 17.13
CA LEU A 218 0.08 -5.11 16.88
C LEU A 218 -0.23 -4.17 15.71
N ALA A 219 -1.31 -4.40 14.96
CA ALA A 219 -1.73 -3.52 13.86
C ALA A 219 -1.94 -2.04 14.28
N PRO A 220 -2.36 -1.69 15.52
CA PRO A 220 -2.37 -0.30 15.95
C PRO A 220 -0.99 0.40 15.86
N LEU A 221 0.12 -0.33 16.05
CA LEU A 221 1.46 0.22 15.85
C LEU A 221 1.76 0.50 14.37
N GLN A 222 1.29 -0.36 13.46
CA GLN A 222 1.42 -0.15 12.01
C GLN A 222 0.63 1.08 11.56
N VAL A 223 -0.57 1.27 12.11
CA VAL A 223 -1.40 2.46 11.87
C VAL A 223 -0.66 3.69 12.36
N ASP A 224 -0.22 3.70 13.62
CA ASP A 224 0.49 4.81 14.25
C ASP A 224 1.76 5.21 13.50
N PHE A 225 2.53 4.21 13.04
CA PHE A 225 3.78 4.40 12.30
C PHE A 225 3.58 5.19 11.00
N VAL A 226 2.45 4.99 10.31
CA VAL A 226 2.16 5.71 9.05
C VAL A 226 1.33 6.98 9.29
N SER A 227 0.39 6.94 10.24
CA SER A 227 -0.56 8.03 10.45
C SER A 227 0.08 9.30 11.01
N LYS A 228 1.24 9.18 11.68
CA LYS A 228 1.98 10.31 12.25
C LYS A 228 2.84 11.07 11.24
N GLU A 229 3.01 10.52 10.04
CA GLU A 229 3.83 11.16 9.00
C GLU A 229 3.22 12.48 8.49
N ASP A 230 4.10 13.39 8.09
CA ASP A 230 3.72 14.69 7.52
C ASP A 230 2.89 14.51 6.23
N GLU A 231 2.00 15.47 5.95
CA GLU A 231 1.16 15.44 4.75
C GLU A 231 1.97 15.37 3.45
N LYS A 232 3.17 15.96 3.39
CA LYS A 232 4.09 15.86 2.24
C LYS A 232 4.54 14.42 1.95
N ILE A 233 4.71 13.60 3.00
CA ILE A 233 5.11 12.19 2.89
C ILE A 233 3.89 11.38 2.50
N LYS A 234 2.73 11.63 3.13
CA LYS A 234 1.45 10.99 2.78
C LYS A 234 1.03 11.25 1.33
N ARG A 235 1.26 12.47 0.83
CA ARG A 235 1.08 12.84 -0.57
C ARG A 235 1.94 11.99 -1.51
N SER A 236 3.21 11.79 -1.15
CA SER A 236 4.16 10.94 -1.89
C SER A 236 3.78 9.46 -1.83
N ILE A 237 3.28 8.99 -0.68
CA ILE A 237 2.71 7.65 -0.51
C ILE A 237 1.53 7.43 -1.46
N ARG A 238 0.58 8.37 -1.52
CA ARG A 238 -0.59 8.27 -2.42
C ARG A 238 -0.16 8.22 -3.88
N LEU A 239 0.85 9.01 -4.26
CA LEU A 239 1.42 8.99 -5.62
C LEU A 239 2.03 7.63 -5.98
N LEU A 240 2.84 7.03 -5.10
CA LEU A 240 3.38 5.70 -5.34
C LEU A 240 2.28 4.63 -5.42
N LYS A 241 1.30 4.67 -4.50
CA LYS A 241 0.14 3.76 -4.51
C LYS A 241 -0.66 3.88 -5.81
N TYR A 242 -0.86 5.11 -6.30
CA TYR A 242 -1.49 5.38 -7.59
C TYR A 242 -0.70 4.71 -8.72
N TRP A 243 0.61 4.95 -8.79
CA TRP A 243 1.48 4.36 -9.82
C TRP A 243 1.46 2.83 -9.81
N ILE A 244 1.64 2.21 -8.64
CA ILE A 244 1.58 0.75 -8.45
C ILE A 244 0.28 0.20 -9.00
N LYS A 245 -0.85 0.79 -8.62
CA LYS A 245 -2.17 0.28 -9.00
C LYS A 245 -2.47 0.48 -10.47
N THR A 246 -2.12 1.64 -11.02
CA THR A 246 -2.35 1.95 -12.44
C THR A 246 -1.48 1.07 -13.36
N ARG A 247 -0.26 0.76 -12.94
CA ARG A 247 0.62 -0.21 -13.62
C ARG A 247 0.36 -1.67 -13.25
N LYS A 248 -0.58 -1.95 -12.32
CA LYS A 248 -0.94 -3.28 -11.81
C LYS A 248 0.27 -4.05 -11.25
N HIS A 249 1.16 -3.36 -10.56
CA HIS A 249 2.30 -3.97 -9.88
C HIS A 249 1.87 -4.75 -8.64
N VAL A 250 2.68 -5.74 -8.25
CA VAL A 250 2.41 -6.65 -7.13
C VAL A 250 2.73 -6.07 -5.74
N LEU A 251 3.44 -4.94 -5.69
CA LEU A 251 3.85 -4.32 -4.43
C LEU A 251 2.60 -3.88 -3.65
N LYS A 252 2.42 -4.41 -2.43
CA LYS A 252 1.24 -4.10 -1.61
C LYS A 252 1.25 -2.65 -1.11
N SER A 253 0.07 -2.09 -0.88
CA SER A 253 -0.11 -0.71 -0.36
C SER A 253 0.71 -0.41 0.89
N TYR A 254 0.76 -1.32 1.87
CA TYR A 254 1.55 -1.10 3.09
C TYR A 254 3.06 -1.17 2.85
N ALA A 255 3.52 -2.02 1.93
CA ALA A 255 4.92 -2.05 1.53
C ALA A 255 5.33 -0.74 0.84
N ALA A 256 4.43 -0.18 0.01
CA ALA A 256 4.62 1.12 -0.63
C ALA A 256 4.68 2.28 0.39
N GLU A 257 3.81 2.26 1.41
CA GLU A 257 3.84 3.22 2.54
C GLU A 257 5.21 3.23 3.21
N LEU A 258 5.69 2.05 3.61
CA LEU A 258 6.97 1.88 4.29
C LEU A 258 8.17 2.26 3.41
N LEU A 259 8.13 1.92 2.12
CA LEU A 259 9.20 2.25 1.19
C LEU A 259 9.38 3.77 1.03
N VAL A 260 8.28 4.53 0.95
CA VAL A 260 8.33 5.99 0.85
C VAL A 260 8.85 6.61 2.14
N ILE A 261 8.40 6.12 3.30
CA ILE A 261 8.91 6.58 4.60
C ILE A 261 10.42 6.35 4.69
N LYS A 262 10.89 5.15 4.35
CA LYS A 262 12.32 4.85 4.37
C LYS A 262 13.13 5.73 3.43
N ALA A 263 12.64 5.93 2.21
CA ALA A 263 13.29 6.79 1.23
C ALA A 263 13.39 8.25 1.74
N TYR A 264 12.36 8.74 2.41
CA TYR A 264 12.38 10.08 3.01
C TYR A 264 13.39 10.18 4.16
N GLU A 265 13.42 9.20 5.06
CA GLU A 265 14.39 9.17 6.16
C GLU A 265 15.84 9.18 5.66
N GLU A 266 16.14 8.39 4.63
CA GLU A 266 17.50 8.28 4.05
C GLU A 266 17.92 9.50 3.23
N MET A 267 16.98 10.21 2.59
CA MET A 267 17.27 11.48 1.93
C MET A 267 17.71 12.57 2.92
N GLY A 268 17.34 12.44 4.19
CA GLY A 268 17.52 13.48 5.19
C GLY A 268 16.66 14.72 4.92
N LYS A 269 16.78 15.72 5.81
CA LYS A 269 16.10 17.01 5.61
C LYS A 269 16.80 17.80 4.51
N PRO A 270 16.09 18.28 3.47
CA PRO A 270 16.71 19.06 2.41
C PRO A 270 17.26 20.39 2.96
N PRO A 271 18.40 20.90 2.45
CA PRO A 271 19.01 22.15 2.93
C PRO A 271 18.08 23.36 2.83
N THR A 272 17.18 23.36 1.84
CA THR A 272 16.20 24.43 1.59
C THR A 272 14.99 24.37 2.53
N GLY A 273 14.89 23.34 3.38
CA GLY A 273 13.71 23.03 4.19
C GLY A 273 12.49 22.54 3.40
N LYS A 274 12.49 22.65 2.07
CA LYS A 274 11.39 22.24 1.19
C LYS A 274 11.78 21.00 0.38
N MET A 275 11.09 19.89 0.64
CA MET A 275 11.23 18.67 -0.15
C MET A 275 10.33 18.73 -1.39
N LYS A 276 10.88 18.43 -2.57
CA LYS A 276 10.08 18.25 -3.78
C LYS A 276 9.59 16.79 -3.86
N THR A 277 8.30 16.59 -4.15
CA THR A 277 7.72 15.25 -4.32
C THR A 277 8.48 14.42 -5.36
N LEU A 278 8.91 15.04 -6.46
CA LEU A 278 9.67 14.37 -7.51
C LEU A 278 11.01 13.81 -7.02
N ASP A 279 11.70 14.53 -6.13
CA ASP A 279 13.00 14.08 -5.62
C ASP A 279 12.83 12.87 -4.69
N LEU A 280 11.77 12.87 -3.86
CA LEU A 280 11.42 11.68 -3.07
C LEU A 280 11.03 10.50 -3.95
N MET A 281 10.25 10.74 -5.01
CA MET A 281 9.94 9.69 -5.98
C MET A 281 11.20 9.14 -6.67
N LYS A 282 12.16 9.99 -7.06
CA LYS A 282 13.44 9.52 -7.61
C LYS A 282 14.12 8.56 -6.65
N THR A 283 14.23 8.88 -5.36
CA THR A 283 14.83 7.99 -4.36
C THR A 283 14.08 6.66 -4.24
N VAL A 284 12.74 6.71 -4.20
CA VAL A 284 11.90 5.51 -4.18
C VAL A 284 12.12 4.65 -5.42
N PHE A 285 12.12 5.24 -6.62
CA PHE A 285 12.30 4.51 -7.87
C PHE A 285 13.73 3.99 -8.04
N THR A 286 14.74 4.69 -7.50
CA THR A 286 16.11 4.16 -7.43
C THR A 286 16.15 2.87 -6.62
N LYS A 287 15.49 2.82 -5.45
CA LYS A 287 15.37 1.58 -4.66
C LYS A 287 14.61 0.48 -5.41
N LEU A 288 13.51 0.83 -6.10
CA LEU A 288 12.75 -0.14 -6.89
C LEU A 288 13.48 -0.62 -8.15
N SER A 289 14.45 0.15 -8.64
CA SER A 289 15.27 -0.20 -9.81
C SER A 289 16.38 -1.21 -9.51
N ASP A 290 16.60 -1.53 -8.24
CA ASP A 290 17.59 -2.51 -7.79
C ASP A 290 16.96 -3.42 -6.71
N LEU A 291 15.97 -4.21 -7.11
CA LEU A 291 15.23 -5.07 -6.18
C LEU A 291 16.14 -6.10 -5.51
N ASN A 292 17.17 -6.59 -6.18
CA ASN A 292 18.10 -7.56 -5.59
C ASN A 292 18.82 -7.01 -4.34
N ASN A 293 18.99 -5.70 -4.23
CA ASN A 293 19.61 -5.05 -3.07
C ASN A 293 18.61 -4.27 -2.19
N LEU A 294 17.30 -4.38 -2.47
CA LEU A 294 16.28 -3.69 -1.69
C LEU A 294 16.23 -4.22 -0.24
N THR A 295 16.67 -3.39 0.69
CA THR A 295 16.64 -3.68 2.12
C THR A 295 15.98 -2.52 2.86
N VAL A 296 14.89 -2.81 3.57
CA VAL A 296 14.12 -1.80 4.31
C VAL A 296 13.73 -2.37 5.67
N SER A 297 14.17 -1.71 6.73
CA SER A 297 13.89 -2.06 8.13
C SER A 297 14.11 -0.87 9.06
N TRP A 298 13.66 -1.02 10.30
CA TRP A 298 13.76 -0.03 11.37
C TRP A 298 14.11 -0.70 12.70
N ASP A 299 14.90 -0.01 13.52
CA ASP A 299 15.15 -0.35 14.92
C ASP A 299 14.18 0.37 15.86
N LYS A 300 12.87 0.37 15.51
CA LYS A 300 11.85 1.17 16.21
C LYS A 300 11.27 0.44 17.42
N TYR A 301 10.53 -0.65 17.18
CA TYR A 301 9.87 -1.44 18.22
C TYR A 301 10.66 -2.69 18.59
N TYR A 302 11.50 -3.19 17.67
CA TYR A 302 12.45 -4.28 17.88
C TYR A 302 13.72 -4.00 17.07
N THR A 303 14.76 -4.80 17.30
CA THR A 303 15.98 -4.82 16.45
C THR A 303 15.90 -6.04 15.54
N PRO A 304 15.91 -5.91 14.20
CA PRO A 304 15.74 -7.03 13.28
C PRO A 304 16.74 -8.17 13.50
N SER A 305 18.00 -7.84 13.81
CA SER A 305 19.06 -8.83 14.08
C SER A 305 18.80 -9.73 15.28
N SER A 306 17.88 -9.36 16.19
CA SER A 306 17.48 -10.17 17.33
C SER A 306 16.39 -11.21 17.00
N TYR A 307 15.79 -11.16 15.81
CA TYR A 307 14.63 -11.98 15.45
C TYR A 307 14.77 -12.62 14.06
N TYR A 308 14.46 -11.87 13.00
CA TYR A 308 14.41 -12.37 11.63
C TYR A 308 15.05 -11.35 10.69
N VAL A 309 16.10 -11.79 10.00
CA VAL A 309 16.77 -11.02 8.95
C VAL A 309 16.66 -11.83 7.65
N PRO A 310 15.69 -11.52 6.78
CA PRO A 310 15.60 -12.17 5.47
C PRO A 310 16.78 -11.76 4.57
N SER A 311 17.11 -12.63 3.62
CA SER A 311 17.91 -12.22 2.46
C SER A 311 17.14 -11.17 1.65
N PRO A 312 17.83 -10.19 1.02
CA PRO A 312 17.21 -9.27 0.08
C PRO A 312 16.48 -10.00 -1.08
N PRO A 313 15.43 -9.40 -1.68
CA PRO A 313 14.74 -8.18 -1.27
C PRO A 313 13.93 -8.35 0.01
N TYR A 314 13.91 -7.32 0.86
CA TYR A 314 12.94 -7.24 1.95
C TYR A 314 12.48 -5.82 2.29
N ILE A 315 11.22 -5.78 2.74
CA ILE A 315 10.62 -4.65 3.45
C ILE A 315 10.02 -5.24 4.71
N LEU A 316 10.73 -5.10 5.82
CA LEU A 316 10.27 -5.61 7.12
C LEU A 316 9.27 -4.67 7.75
N ASP A 317 8.18 -5.23 8.27
CA ASP A 317 7.18 -4.52 9.04
C ASP A 317 7.81 -3.97 10.34
N PRO A 318 7.78 -2.64 10.59
CA PRO A 318 8.39 -2.06 11.77
C PRO A 318 7.77 -2.54 13.08
N ALA A 319 6.50 -2.97 13.07
CA ALA A 319 5.76 -3.44 14.24
C ALA A 319 5.82 -4.96 14.43
N PHE A 320 6.21 -5.73 13.41
CA PHE A 320 6.18 -7.18 13.47
C PHE A 320 7.42 -7.87 12.84
N PRO A 321 8.32 -8.48 13.64
CA PRO A 321 9.61 -8.97 13.16
C PRO A 321 9.56 -10.06 12.10
N TYR A 322 8.47 -10.84 12.04
CA TYR A 322 8.36 -12.00 11.14
C TYR A 322 7.60 -11.70 9.85
N HIS A 323 7.27 -10.44 9.57
CA HIS A 323 6.49 -10.05 8.39
C HIS A 323 7.36 -9.30 7.39
N ASN A 324 7.87 -10.04 6.39
CA ASN A 324 8.50 -9.46 5.21
C ASN A 324 7.45 -9.21 4.12
N LEU A 325 7.24 -7.94 3.80
CA LEU A 325 6.23 -7.47 2.85
C LEU A 325 6.62 -7.65 1.38
N THR A 326 7.86 -8.03 1.07
CA THR A 326 8.27 -8.42 -0.30
C THR A 326 8.06 -9.92 -0.55
N ARG A 327 7.98 -10.74 0.51
CA ARG A 327 8.03 -12.19 0.39
C ARG A 327 6.70 -12.75 -0.11
N GLN A 328 6.77 -13.49 -1.20
CA GLN A 328 5.84 -14.58 -1.50
C GLN A 328 6.63 -15.89 -1.66
N LYS A 329 5.94 -17.03 -1.53
CA LYS A 329 6.46 -18.33 -1.08
C LYS A 329 7.67 -18.94 -1.83
N SER A 330 8.21 -18.36 -2.93
CA SER A 330 9.19 -19.03 -3.79
C SER A 330 10.20 -18.15 -4.55
N GLY A 331 10.54 -16.93 -4.09
CA GLY A 331 11.54 -16.04 -4.72
C GLY A 331 10.93 -14.76 -5.32
N ILE A 332 11.73 -13.98 -6.07
CA ILE A 332 11.23 -12.80 -6.80
C ILE A 332 10.33 -13.30 -7.94
N ASP A 333 9.01 -13.23 -7.75
CA ASP A 333 8.01 -13.50 -8.78
C ASP A 333 8.35 -12.70 -10.06
N GLU A 334 8.19 -13.29 -11.25
CA GLU A 334 8.34 -12.60 -12.54
C GLU A 334 7.58 -11.26 -12.57
N LYS A 335 6.51 -11.13 -11.80
CA LYS A 335 5.75 -9.88 -11.68
C LYS A 335 6.53 -8.71 -11.04
N TYR A 336 7.54 -8.98 -10.21
CA TYR A 336 8.45 -7.95 -9.70
C TYR A 336 9.46 -7.48 -10.75
N VAL A 337 9.74 -8.30 -11.78
CA VAL A 337 10.57 -7.87 -12.94
C VAL A 337 9.92 -6.68 -13.63
N HIS A 338 8.59 -6.66 -13.75
CA HIS A 338 7.88 -5.51 -14.30
C HIS A 338 7.97 -4.26 -13.41
N LEU A 339 7.93 -4.43 -12.08
CA LEU A 339 8.10 -3.34 -11.12
C LEU A 339 9.49 -2.69 -11.28
N GLU A 340 10.55 -3.50 -11.31
CA GLU A 340 11.93 -3.03 -11.45
C GLU A 340 12.16 -2.37 -12.82
N ARG A 341 11.70 -3.03 -13.89
CA ARG A 341 11.81 -2.50 -15.26
C ARG A 341 11.13 -1.14 -15.39
N ASP A 342 9.92 -1.00 -14.86
CA ASP A 342 9.15 0.23 -15.00
C ASP A 342 9.69 1.35 -14.09
N ALA A 343 10.30 1.00 -12.95
CA ALA A 343 11.09 1.93 -12.14
C ALA A 343 12.34 2.43 -12.90
N LYS A 344 13.10 1.54 -13.57
CA LYS A 344 14.24 1.94 -14.43
C LYS A 344 13.80 2.87 -15.56
N LYS A 345 12.67 2.57 -16.21
CA LYS A 345 12.10 3.43 -17.26
C LYS A 345 11.71 4.81 -16.72
N PHE A 346 11.07 4.86 -15.55
CA PHE A 346 10.73 6.14 -14.91
C PHE A 346 11.98 7.00 -14.70
N LEU A 347 13.05 6.42 -14.15
CA LEU A 347 14.31 7.14 -13.93
C LEU A 347 14.99 7.58 -15.24
N ALA A 348 14.92 6.77 -16.29
CA ALA A 348 15.49 7.10 -17.59
C ALA A 348 14.77 8.28 -18.27
N ASN A 349 13.44 8.39 -18.10
CA ASN A 349 12.64 9.47 -18.67
C ASN A 349 12.81 10.82 -17.98
N LEU A 350 13.45 10.85 -16.81
CA LEU A 350 13.76 12.07 -16.06
C LEU A 350 15.10 12.71 -16.45
N LYS A 351 15.91 12.02 -17.28
CA LYS A 351 17.15 12.52 -17.86
C LYS A 351 16.86 13.17 -19.21
#